data_AF-A0A661TT86-F1
#
_entry.id   AF-A0A661TT86-F1
#
_cell.length_a   1.000
_cell.length_b   1.000
_cell.length_c   1.000
_cell.angle_alpha   90.00
_cell.angle_beta   90.00
_cell.angle_gamma   90.00
#
_symmetry.space_group_name_H-M   'P 1'
#
loop_
_entity.id
_entity.type
_entity.pdbx_description
1 polymer ?
#
loop_
_entity_poly.entity_id
_entity_poly.type
_entity_poly.pdbx_seq_one_letter_code
_entity_poly.pdbx_strand_id
1 'polypeptide(L)' 'MEEQLEEILLLVKKKMNEQGGYTKEAYRQFVVETIDYFLEKGKLSEDDNLEFIESRLIMMWPEVKDSISE' A
#
# COMPACT_ATOMS: atom_id res chain seq x y z
N MET A 1 -14.15 -2.87 1.74
CA MET A 1 -12.89 -3.54 1.38
C MET A 1 -12.22 -2.88 0.17
N GLU A 2 -12.89 -2.68 -0.97
CA GLU A 2 -12.28 -1.96 -2.11
C GLU A 2 -11.88 -0.51 -1.78
N GLU A 3 -12.74 0.23 -1.06
CA GLU A 3 -12.42 1.60 -0.60
C GLU A 3 -11.19 1.65 0.32
N GLN A 4 -11.03 0.66 1.21
CA GLN A 4 -9.85 0.56 2.09
C GLN A 4 -8.57 0.28 1.30
N LEU A 5 -8.65 -0.60 0.29
CA LEU A 5 -7.52 -0.89 -0.60
C LEU A 5 -7.08 0.35 -1.37
N GLU A 6 -8.04 1.13 -1.88
CA GLU A 6 -7.75 2.39 -2.57
C GLU A 6 -7.13 3.44 -1.64
N GLU A 7 -7.65 3.57 -0.41
CA GLU A 7 -7.10 4.51 0.58
C GLU A 7 -5.67 4.15 0.98
N ILE A 8 -5.40 2.85 1.21
CA ILE A 8 -4.05 2.34 1.50
C ILE A 8 -3.12 2.61 0.32
N LEU A 9 -3.54 2.28 -0.90
CA LEU A 9 -2.74 2.48 -2.10
C LEU A 9 -2.39 3.96 -2.32
N LEU A 10 -3.34 4.87 -2.07
CA LEU A 10 -3.12 6.30 -2.20
C LEU A 10 -2.07 6.80 -1.21
N LEU A 11 -2.11 6.32 0.03
CA LEU A 11 -1.09 6.65 1.03
C LEU A 11 0.28 6.05 0.70
N VAL A 12 0.32 4.82 0.16
CA VAL A 12 1.55 4.19 -0.32
C VAL A 12 2.18 5.02 -1.43
N LYS A 13 1.41 5.42 -2.46
CA LYS A 13 1.90 6.27 -3.55
C LYS A 13 2.42 7.61 -3.04
N LYS A 14 1.74 8.21 -2.06
CA LYS A 14 2.19 9.43 -1.40
C LYS A 14 3.54 9.23 -0.71
N LYS A 15 3.71 8.15 0.07
CA LYS A 15 4.99 7.81 0.73
C LYS A 15 6.12 7.60 -0.28
N MET A 16 5.84 6.91 -1.40
CA MET A 16 6.82 6.72 -2.47
C MET A 16 7.34 8.05 -3.01
N ASN A 17 6.44 9.00 -3.30
CA ASN A 17 6.79 10.32 -3.80
C ASN A 17 7.55 11.15 -2.76
N GLU A 18 7.14 11.10 -1.48
CA GLU A 18 7.77 11.88 -0.41
C GLU A 18 9.17 11.34 -0.03
N GLN A 19 9.38 10.02 -0.09
CA GLN A 19 10.60 9.36 0.36
C GLN A 19 11.53 8.93 -0.79
N GLY A 20 11.10 9.08 -2.05
CA GLY A 20 11.91 8.76 -3.23
C GLY A 20 12.15 7.26 -3.45
N GLY A 21 11.25 6.40 -2.97
CA GLY A 21 11.38 4.95 -3.04
C GLY A 21 10.56 4.33 -4.20
N TYR A 22 11.16 4.22 -5.38
CA TYR A 22 10.46 3.76 -6.60
C TYR A 22 10.81 2.33 -7.04
N THR A 23 11.40 1.53 -6.16
CA THR A 23 11.67 0.11 -6.42
C THR A 23 10.51 -0.75 -5.94
N LYS A 24 10.40 -1.97 -6.46
CA LYS A 24 9.41 -2.96 -5.97
C LYS A 24 9.58 -3.27 -4.49
N GLU A 25 10.83 -3.29 -4.01
CA GLU A 25 11.15 -3.52 -2.60
C GLU A 25 10.69 -2.36 -1.72
N ALA A 26 10.97 -1.12 -2.12
CA ALA A 26 10.49 0.08 -1.43
C ALA A 26 8.96 0.13 -1.41
N TYR A 27 8.30 -0.16 -2.54
CA TYR A 27 6.84 -0.27 -2.62
C TYR A 27 6.29 -1.27 -1.61
N ARG A 28 6.86 -2.48 -1.55
CA ARG A 28 6.44 -3.50 -0.59
C ARG A 28 6.60 -3.01 0.84
N GLN A 29 7.71 -2.36 1.17
CA GLN A 29 7.92 -1.80 2.50
C GLN A 29 6.85 -0.76 2.84
N PHE A 30 6.54 0.16 1.91
CA PHE A 30 5.50 1.16 2.13
C PHE A 30 4.11 0.54 2.28
N VAL A 31 3.79 -0.53 1.55
CA VAL A 31 2.55 -1.28 1.72
C VAL A 31 2.43 -1.80 3.16
N VAL A 32 3.45 -2.51 3.64
CA VAL A 32 3.45 -3.07 5.01
C VAL A 32 3.31 -1.97 6.05
N GLU A 33 4.14 -0.93 5.99
CA GLU A 33 4.06 0.19 6.93
C GLU A 33 2.70 0.90 6.90
N THR A 34 2.04 0.91 5.75
CA THR A 34 0.73 1.56 5.61
C THR A 34 -0.37 0.70 6.19
N ILE A 35 -0.32 -0.62 6.01
CA ILE A 35 -1.23 -1.57 6.66
C ILE A 35 -1.11 -1.45 8.19
N ASP A 36 0.12 -1.44 8.71
CA ASP A 36 0.39 -1.26 10.14
C ASP A 36 -0.18 0.06 10.67
N TYR A 37 0.03 1.17 9.93
CA TYR A 37 -0.56 2.45 10.28
C TYR A 37 -2.10 2.40 10.33
N PHE A 38 -2.75 1.70 9.41
CA PHE A 38 -4.21 1.58 9.41
C PHE A 38 -4.72 0.73 10.58
N LEU A 39 -4.00 -0.32 10.96
CA LEU A 39 -4.28 -1.11 12.18
C LEU A 39 -4.16 -0.25 13.43
N GLU A 40 -3.07 0.51 13.59
CA GLU A 40 -2.86 1.41 14.73
C GLU A 40 -3.93 2.50 14.84
N LYS A 41 -4.52 2.92 13.70
CA LYS A 41 -5.61 3.90 13.66
C LYS A 41 -7.00 3.28 13.83
N GLY A 42 -7.11 1.95 13.93
CA GLY A 42 -8.39 1.24 13.99
C GLY A 42 -9.20 1.33 12.70
N LYS A 43 -8.55 1.63 11.56
CA LYS A 43 -9.16 1.61 10.22
C LYS A 43 -9.14 0.22 9.60
N LEU A 44 -8.22 -0.61 10.05
CA LEU A 44 -8.18 -2.05 9.86
C LEU A 44 -8.25 -2.72 11.23
N SER A 45 -8.70 -3.96 11.24
CA SER A 45 -8.77 -4.86 12.39
C SER A 45 -7.97 -6.13 12.10
N GLU A 46 -7.62 -6.87 13.15
CA GLU A 46 -7.00 -8.19 13.00
C GLU A 46 -7.96 -9.24 12.39
N ASP A 47 -9.27 -8.95 12.40
CA ASP A 47 -10.30 -9.74 11.71
C ASP A 47 -10.33 -9.47 10.21
N ASP A 48 -9.76 -8.35 9.75
CA ASP A 48 -9.57 -8.10 8.32
C ASP A 48 -8.48 -9.03 7.78
N ASN A 49 -8.69 -9.56 6.58
CA ASN A 49 -7.72 -10.47 5.96
C ASN A 49 -6.49 -9.68 5.46
N LEU A 50 -5.56 -9.40 6.38
CA LEU A 50 -4.36 -8.59 6.12
C LEU A 50 -3.46 -9.21 5.05
N GLU A 51 -3.31 -10.54 5.04
CA GLU A 51 -2.56 -11.24 3.99
C GLU A 51 -3.20 -11.04 2.61
N PHE A 52 -4.53 -11.07 2.53
CA PHE A 52 -5.25 -10.75 1.30
C PHE A 52 -5.02 -9.31 0.88
N ILE A 53 -5.09 -8.35 1.82
CA ILE A 53 -4.85 -6.93 1.55
C ILE A 53 -3.42 -6.70 1.03
N GLU A 54 -2.40 -7.23 1.71
CA GLU A 54 -1.00 -7.13 1.29
C GLU A 54 -0.82 -7.74 -0.11
N SER A 55 -1.33 -8.95 -0.33
CA SER A 55 -1.22 -9.64 -1.61
C SER A 55 -1.87 -8.86 -2.76
N ARG A 56 -3.08 -8.31 -2.53
CA ARG A 56 -3.77 -7.46 -3.52
C ARG A 56 -2.95 -6.22 -3.85
N LEU A 57 -2.43 -5.51 -2.85
CA LEU A 57 -1.60 -4.32 -3.06
C LEU A 57 -0.31 -4.66 -3.80
N ILE A 58 0.40 -5.73 -3.41
CA ILE A 58 1.62 -6.18 -4.11
C ILE A 58 1.35 -6.50 -5.59
N MET A 59 0.19 -7.09 -5.91
CA MET A 59 -0.20 -7.37 -7.29
C MET A 59 -0.44 -6.12 -8.14
N MET A 60 -0.77 -4.98 -7.51
CA MET A 60 -0.96 -3.68 -8.18
C MET A 60 0.36 -2.96 -8.51
N TRP A 61 1.52 -3.51 -8.09
CA TRP A 61 2.84 -2.93 -8.39
C TRP A 61 3.05 -2.55 -9.87
N PRO A 62 2.68 -3.38 -10.87
CA PRO A 62 2.85 -3.00 -12.27
C PRO A 62 2.13 -1.70 -12.62
N GLU A 63 0.88 -1.54 -12.17
CA GLU A 63 0.07 -0.34 -12.41
C GLU A 63 0.67 0.89 -11.71
N VAL A 64 1.17 0.70 -10.49
CA VAL A 64 1.85 1.76 -9.72
C VAL A 64 3.12 2.21 -10.43
N LYS A 65 3.95 1.26 -10.87
CA LYS A 65 5.20 1.54 -11.58
C LYS A 65 4.96 2.31 -12.88
N ASP A 66 3.93 1.93 -13.63
CA ASP A 66 3.57 2.63 -14.87
C ASP A 66 3.16 4.08 -14.56
N SER A 67 2.38 4.31 -13.49
CA SER A 67 1.95 5.67 -13.09
C SER A 67 3.07 6.59 -12.58
N ILE A 68 4.23 6.04 -12.22
CA ILE A 68 5.40 6.80 -11.73
C ILE A 68 6.37 7.10 -12.89
N SER A 69 6.27 6.35 -14.00
CA SER A 69 7.16 6.48 -15.15
C SER A 69 6.67 7.50 -16.19
N GLU A 70 5.49 8.11 -15.97
CA GLU A 70 4.95 9.25 -16.72
C GLU A 70 5.32 10.59 -16.07
#